data_AF-A0A931W6D0-F1
#
_entry.id   AF-A0A931W6D0-F1
#
_cell.length_a   1.000
_cell.length_b   1.000
_cell.length_c   1.000
_cell.angle_alpha   90.00
_cell.angle_beta   90.00
_cell.angle_gamma   90.00
#
_symmetry.space_group_name_H-M   'P 1'
#
loop_
_entity.id
_entity.type
_entity.pdbx_description
1 polymer ?
#
loop_
_entity_poly.entity_id
_entity_poly.type
_entity_poly.pdbx_seq_one_letter_code
_entity_poly.pdbx_strand_id
1 'polypeptide(L)'
;MEQFVKDLLKEKGLPVNLDPAVYDRLVKDLSERAEKIVNKRLIDSLSDEQFDQLEKLTASSPNEQAVQDFINTNVPNKERVVALALAEFRQLYLGTAPVQ
;
A
#
# COMPACT_ATOMS: atom_id res chain seq x y z
N MET A 1 7.71 -2.09 -2.72
CA MET A 1 6.94 -2.51 -1.52
C MET A 1 7.72 -3.50 -0.66
N GLU A 2 8.30 -4.53 -1.26
CA GLU A 2 9.01 -5.61 -0.55
C GLU A 2 10.09 -5.11 0.43
N GLN A 3 10.92 -4.14 0.03
CA GLN A 3 11.96 -3.58 0.90
C GLN A 3 11.39 -2.92 2.17
N PHE A 4 10.33 -2.13 2.04
CA PHE A 4 9.63 -1.51 3.18
C PHE A 4 9.14 -2.56 4.18
N VAL A 5 8.59 -3.67 3.69
CA VAL A 5 8.14 -4.77 4.54
C VAL A 5 9.30 -5.49 5.23
N LYS A 6 10.41 -5.72 4.52
CA LYS A 6 11.62 -6.31 5.13
C LYS A 6 12.14 -5.44 6.27
N ASP A 7 12.14 -4.12 6.10
CA ASP A 7 12.56 -3.19 7.14
C ASP A 7 11.57 -3.15 8.31
N LEU A 8 10.26 -3.15 8.03
CA LEU A 8 9.20 -3.27 9.03
C LEU A 8 9.35 -4.55 9.88
N LEU A 9 9.62 -5.68 9.25
CA LEU A 9 9.80 -6.97 9.92
C LEU A 9 11.07 -7.01 10.76
N LYS A 10 12.15 -6.37 10.30
CA LYS A 10 13.37 -6.18 11.11
C LYS A 10 13.09 -5.33 12.35
N GLU A 11 12.38 -4.22 12.19
CA GLU A 11 12.01 -3.33 13.30
C GLU A 11 11.09 -4.02 14.32
N LYS A 12 10.20 -4.91 13.85
CA LYS A 12 9.33 -5.71 14.73
C LYS A 12 10.13 -6.66 15.63
N GLY A 13 11.37 -7.00 15.28
CA GLY A 13 12.19 -7.94 16.05
C GLY A 13 11.70 -9.38 15.91
N LEU A 14 11.57 -9.87 14.68
CA LEU A 14 11.21 -11.26 14.43
C LEU A 14 12.19 -12.23 15.11
N PRO A 15 11.72 -13.43 15.53
CA PRO A 15 12.58 -14.42 16.17
C PRO A 15 13.71 -14.87 15.25
N VAL A 16 14.91 -15.02 15.83
CA VAL A 16 16.16 -15.34 15.12
C VAL A 16 16.10 -16.68 14.36
N ASN A 17 15.25 -17.61 14.81
CA ASN A 17 15.09 -18.95 14.22
C ASN A 17 13.84 -19.06 13.34
N LEU A 18 13.35 -17.94 12.80
CA LEU A 18 12.22 -17.99 11.88
C LEU A 18 12.61 -18.75 10.61
N ASP A 19 11.79 -19.72 10.23
CA ASP A 19 11.95 -20.46 8.98
C ASP A 19 11.96 -19.48 7.78
N PRO A 20 12.97 -19.55 6.89
CA PRO A 20 13.03 -18.70 5.69
C PRO A 20 11.76 -18.76 4.84
N ALA A 21 11.11 -19.92 4.72
CA ALA A 21 9.87 -20.06 3.96
C ALA A 21 8.69 -19.31 4.62
N VAL A 22 8.69 -19.23 5.96
CA VAL A 22 7.71 -18.44 6.71
C VAL A 22 8.00 -16.95 6.56
N TYR A 23 9.28 -16.56 6.61
CA TYR A 23 9.69 -15.18 6.38
C TYR A 23 9.28 -14.69 4.98
N ASP A 24 9.54 -15.47 3.94
CA ASP A 24 9.21 -15.12 2.56
C ASP A 24 7.69 -14.99 2.35
N ARG A 25 6.89 -15.89 2.95
CA ARG A 25 5.43 -15.76 2.95
C ARG A 25 4.97 -14.49 3.66
N LEU A 26 5.54 -14.18 4.82
CA LEU A 26 5.23 -12.94 5.55
C LEU A 26 5.57 -11.72 4.72
N VAL A 27 6.74 -11.69 4.07
CA VAL A 27 7.14 -10.58 3.20
C VAL A 27 6.16 -10.41 2.06
N LYS A 28 5.77 -11.50 1.40
CA LYS A 28 4.79 -11.46 0.31
C LYS A 28 3.42 -10.96 0.77
N ASP A 29 2.86 -11.58 1.80
CA ASP A 29 1.52 -11.26 2.30
C ASP A 29 1.43 -9.80 2.78
N LEU A 30 2.46 -9.33 3.50
CA LEU A 30 2.51 -7.96 3.98
C LEU A 30 2.73 -6.97 2.85
N SER A 31 3.49 -7.33 1.81
CA SER A 31 3.69 -6.48 0.65
C SER A 31 2.39 -6.28 -0.11
N GLU A 32 1.66 -7.36 -0.37
CA GLU A 32 0.35 -7.30 -1.03
C GLU A 32 -0.66 -6.48 -0.21
N ARG A 33 -0.64 -6.61 1.12
CA ARG A 33 -1.52 -5.82 1.99
C ARG A 33 -1.15 -4.34 2.01
N ALA A 34 0.13 -4.01 2.11
CA ALA A 34 0.61 -2.64 2.09
C ALA A 34 0.26 -1.96 0.76
N GLU A 35 0.43 -2.67 -0.36
CA GLU A 35 0.05 -2.21 -1.69
C GLU A 35 -1.46 -1.97 -1.81
N LYS A 36 -2.30 -2.89 -1.33
CA LYS A 36 -3.76 -2.70 -1.31
C LYS A 36 -4.18 -1.46 -0.51
N ILE A 37 -3.55 -1.21 0.64
CA ILE A 37 -3.86 -0.03 1.47
C ILE A 37 -3.43 1.25 0.75
N VAL A 38 -2.24 1.27 0.16
CA VAL A 38 -1.77 2.42 -0.63
C VAL A 38 -2.71 2.69 -1.81
N ASN A 39 -3.06 1.67 -2.59
CA ASN A 39 -3.97 1.81 -3.73
C ASN A 39 -5.34 2.31 -3.29
N LYS A 40 -5.88 1.77 -2.19
CA LYS A 40 -7.13 2.27 -1.62
C LYS A 40 -7.04 3.74 -1.22
N ARG A 41 -5.99 4.16 -0.53
CA ARG A 41 -5.80 5.57 -0.11
C ARG A 41 -5.65 6.52 -1.30
N LEU A 42 -5.02 6.06 -2.38
CA LEU A 42 -4.93 6.83 -3.62
C LEU A 42 -6.30 6.98 -4.28
N ILE A 43 -7.08 5.90 -4.33
CA ILE A 43 -8.46 5.93 -4.85
C ILE A 43 -9.35 6.84 -3.99
N ASP A 44 -9.28 6.74 -2.66
CA ASP A 44 -10.04 7.57 -1.71
C ASP A 44 -9.65 9.06 -1.80
N SER A 45 -8.51 9.39 -2.41
CA SER A 45 -8.07 10.77 -2.62
C SER A 45 -8.58 11.40 -3.92
N LEU A 46 -9.20 10.61 -4.78
CA LEU A 46 -9.85 11.08 -6.01
C LEU A 46 -11.19 11.75 -5.67
N SER A 47 -11.59 12.73 -6.48
CA SER A 47 -12.96 13.22 -6.46
C SER A 47 -13.93 12.17 -7.01
N ASP A 48 -15.22 12.30 -6.70
CA ASP A 48 -16.26 11.40 -7.24
C ASP A 48 -16.22 11.33 -8.78
N GLU A 49 -15.99 12.46 -9.45
CA GLU A 49 -15.87 12.52 -10.91
C GLU A 49 -14.62 11.78 -11.43
N GLN A 50 -13.50 11.88 -10.72
CA GLN A 50 -12.27 11.15 -11.07
C GLN A 50 -12.40 9.65 -10.77
N PHE A 51 -13.12 9.28 -9.72
CA PHE A 51 -13.43 7.90 -9.39
C PHE A 51 -14.29 7.25 -10.48
N ASP A 52 -15.36 7.93 -10.93
CA ASP A 52 -16.20 7.47 -12.04
C ASP A 52 -15.39 7.29 -13.35
N GLN A 53 -14.43 8.19 -13.61
CA GLN A 53 -13.53 8.07 -14.75
C GLN A 53 -12.60 6.86 -14.61
N LEU A 54 -12.07 6.61 -13.41
CA LEU A 54 -11.25 5.46 -13.11
C LEU A 54 -12.03 4.14 -13.26
N GLU A 55 -13.27 4.08 -12.76
CA GLU A 55 -14.14 2.91 -12.92
C GLU A 55 -14.39 2.60 -14.40
N LYS A 56 -14.70 3.61 -15.22
CA LYS A 56 -14.86 3.42 -16.68
C LYS A 56 -13.59 2.94 -17.36
N LEU A 57 -12.44 3.41 -16.91
CA LEU A 57 -11.12 3.01 -17.41
C LEU A 57 -10.88 1.52 -17.14
N THR A 58 -11.11 1.08 -15.90
CA THR A 58 -10.94 -0.32 -15.50
C THR A 58 -11.98 -1.26 -16.12
N ALA A 59 -13.22 -0.80 -16.34
CA ALA A 59 -14.28 -1.57 -16.97
C ALA A 59 -14.05 -1.81 -18.48
N SER A 60 -13.38 -0.87 -19.17
CA SER A 60 -13.20 -0.93 -20.63
C SER A 60 -11.92 -1.67 -21.05
N SER A 61 -10.88 -1.63 -20.22
CA SER A 61 -9.71 -2.50 -20.32
C SER A 61 -8.88 -2.38 -19.04
N PRO A 62 -8.56 -3.50 -18.36
CA PRO A 62 -7.70 -3.50 -17.18
C PRO A 62 -6.23 -3.32 -17.59
N ASN A 63 -5.90 -2.19 -18.21
CA ASN A 63 -4.53 -1.82 -18.45
C ASN A 63 -4.00 -1.13 -17.18
N GLU A 64 -3.20 -1.86 -16.40
CA GLU A 64 -2.56 -1.33 -15.19
C GLU A 64 -1.77 -0.04 -15.45
N GLN A 65 -1.17 0.10 -16.63
CA GLN A 65 -0.45 1.31 -17.00
C GLN A 65 -1.37 2.53 -17.08
N ALA A 66 -2.56 2.36 -17.68
CA ALA A 66 -3.52 3.46 -17.82
C ALA A 66 -4.10 3.90 -16.47
N VAL A 67 -4.30 2.94 -15.55
CA VAL A 67 -4.68 3.21 -14.15
C VAL A 67 -3.57 4.00 -13.44
N GLN A 68 -2.32 3.57 -13.58
CA GLN A 68 -1.18 4.28 -12.99
C GLN A 68 -1.02 5.71 -13.54
N ASP A 69 -1.15 5.89 -14.85
CA ASP A 69 -1.05 7.20 -15.50
C ASP A 69 -2.19 8.12 -15.05
N PHE A 70 -3.40 7.57 -14.89
CA PHE A 70 -4.55 8.31 -14.36
C PHE A 70 -4.29 8.81 -12.94
N ILE A 71 -3.86 7.91 -12.05
CA ILE A 71 -3.52 8.24 -10.65
C ILE A 71 -2.38 9.28 -10.61
N ASN A 72 -1.34 9.12 -11.43
CA ASN A 72 -0.21 10.04 -11.51
C ASN A 72 -0.61 11.46 -11.95
N THR A 73 -1.64 11.56 -12.80
CA THR A 73 -2.13 12.84 -13.34
C THR A 73 -3.13 13.51 -12.40
N ASN A 74 -3.98 12.71 -11.73
CA ASN A 74 -5.15 13.19 -11.02
C ASN A 74 -4.99 13.27 -9.50
N VAL A 75 -3.98 12.61 -8.92
CA VAL A 75 -3.70 12.65 -7.47
C VAL A 75 -2.57 13.65 -7.19
N PRO A 76 -2.87 14.93 -6.91
CA PRO A 76 -1.88 15.87 -6.43
C PRO A 76 -1.32 15.39 -5.09
N ASN A 77 -0.01 15.47 -4.90
CA ASN A 77 0.69 14.97 -3.70
C ASN A 77 0.57 13.45 -3.47
N LYS A 78 0.50 12.63 -4.54
CA LYS A 78 0.51 11.16 -4.44
C LYS A 78 1.57 10.61 -3.47
N GLU A 79 2.77 11.20 -3.47
CA GLU A 79 3.88 10.79 -2.61
C GLU A 79 3.54 10.96 -1.13
N ARG A 80 2.83 12.04 -0.78
CA ARG A 80 2.35 12.26 0.58
C ARG A 80 1.27 11.26 0.98
N VAL A 81 0.34 10.96 0.07
CA VAL A 81 -0.72 9.96 0.31
C VAL A 81 -0.10 8.57 0.54
N VAL A 82 0.85 8.17 -0.31
CA VAL A 82 1.61 6.92 -0.15
C VAL A 82 2.38 6.91 1.17
N ALA A 83 3.08 8.00 1.51
CA ALA A 83 3.84 8.09 2.75
C ALA A 83 2.95 7.95 4.00
N LEU A 84 1.77 8.61 4.01
CA LEU A 84 0.80 8.48 5.10
C LEU A 84 0.26 7.06 5.21
N ALA A 85 -0.12 6.44 4.08
CA ALA A 85 -0.62 5.06 4.05
C ALA A 85 0.43 4.06 4.59
N LEU A 86 1.70 4.23 4.21
CA LEU A 86 2.79 3.39 4.72
C LEU A 86 3.10 3.66 6.19
N ALA A 87 2.99 4.90 6.66
CA ALA A 87 3.17 5.24 8.07
C ALA A 87 2.06 4.62 8.94
N GLU A 88 0.80 4.69 8.51
CA GLU A 88 -0.33 4.02 9.16
C GLU A 88 -0.15 2.50 9.17
N PHE A 89 0.27 1.91 8.05
CA PHE A 89 0.56 0.48 7.97
C PHE A 89 1.66 0.07 8.96
N ARG A 90 2.75 0.86 9.01
CA ARG A 90 3.84 0.64 9.96
C ARG A 90 3.35 0.68 11.40
N GLN A 91 2.51 1.66 11.77
CA GLN A 91 1.94 1.76 13.11
C GLN A 91 1.06 0.55 13.46
N LEU A 92 0.20 0.13 12.52
CA LEU A 92 -0.68 -1.04 12.69
C LEU A 92 0.13 -2.32 12.95
N TYR A 93 1.24 -2.52 12.24
CA TYR A 93 2.03 -3.75 12.30
C TYR A 93 3.09 -3.79 13.40
N LEU A 94 3.62 -2.63 13.80
CA LEU A 94 4.51 -2.50 14.95
C LEU A 94 3.74 -2.37 16.28
N GLY A 95 2.41 -2.21 16.23
CA GLY A 95 1.58 -2.08 17.42
C GLY A 95 1.80 -0.75 18.17
N THR A 96 2.34 0.27 17.51
CA THR A 96 2.58 1.60 18.09
C THR A 96 1.36 2.52 18.02
N ALA A 97 0.16 1.96 17.96
CA ALA A 97 -1.06 2.75 18.04
C ALA A 97 -1.03 3.58 19.35
N PRO A 98 -1.26 4.90 19.31
CA PRO A 98 -1.65 5.59 20.52
C PRO A 98 -2.97 4.96 20.96
N VAL A 99 -3.00 4.51 22.21
CA VAL A 99 -4.24 4.22 22.92
C VAL A 99 -5.09 5.49 22.78
N GLN A 100 -6.21 5.40 22.04
CA GLN A 100 -7.21 6.47 22.03
C GLN A 100 -7.96 6.47 23.36
#